data_AF-A0A1V8USY3-F1
#
_entry.id   AF-A0A1V8USY3-F1
#
_cell.length_a   1.000
_cell.length_b   1.000
_cell.length_c   1.000
_cell.angle_alpha   90.00
_cell.angle_beta   90.00
_cell.angle_gamma   90.00
#
_symmetry.space_group_name_H-M   'P 1'
#
loop_
_entity.id
_entity.type
_entity.pdbx_description
1 polymer ?
#
loop_
_entity_poly.entity_id
_entity_poly.type
_entity_poly.pdbx_seq_one_letter_code
_entity_poly.pdbx_strand_id
1 'polypeptide(L)'
;MLFFSVLASVAAIAGFAIAQSPPLSNFSSEDIASGAAWEKVQKLALERMHDNIDFRGNKCNFETATVRKEFRNMTLEHRKSFTDAVECLQRLPPQVMTHEQSAQYPGVHSRYDEYVATHINYTMTIHMTADFLAWHRFY
;
A
#
# COMPACT_ATOMS: atom_id res chain seq x y z
N MET A 1 -51.82 10.96 23.02
CA MET A 1 -51.42 10.49 21.67
C MET A 1 -50.83 11.68 20.92
N LEU A 2 -49.50 11.75 20.84
CA LEU A 2 -48.81 12.75 20.03
C LEU A 2 -47.87 11.98 19.09
N PHE A 3 -48.27 11.88 17.83
CA PHE A 3 -47.48 11.28 16.77
C PHE A 3 -46.38 12.28 16.40
N PHE A 4 -45.15 12.01 16.81
CA PHE A 4 -43.98 12.65 16.21
C PHE A 4 -43.60 11.88 14.95
N SER A 5 -43.99 12.43 13.80
CA SER A 5 -43.50 12.01 12.49
C SER A 5 -42.03 12.42 12.38
N VAL A 6 -41.11 11.47 12.56
CA VAL A 6 -39.69 11.69 12.26
C VAL A 6 -39.53 11.51 10.75
N LEU A 7 -39.55 12.64 10.05
CA LEU A 7 -39.16 12.74 8.65
C LEU A 7 -37.72 12.23 8.49
N ALA A 8 -37.58 11.14 7.75
CA ALA A 8 -36.31 10.59 7.33
C ALA A 8 -35.53 11.64 6.54
N SER A 9 -34.44 12.13 7.13
CA SER A 9 -33.47 12.96 6.43
C SER A 9 -32.53 12.05 5.62
N VAL A 10 -32.98 11.62 4.44
CA VAL A 10 -32.13 11.00 3.42
C VAL A 10 -31.60 12.12 2.53
N ALA A 11 -30.48 12.74 2.92
CA ALA A 11 -29.75 13.64 2.02
C ALA A 11 -28.32 13.86 2.49
N ALA A 12 -27.44 12.94 2.11
CA ALA A 12 -26.12 13.19 1.53
C ALA A 12 -25.28 11.92 1.70
N ILE A 13 -25.51 10.93 0.83
CA ILE A 13 -24.38 10.10 0.42
C ILE A 13 -23.52 11.06 -0.40
N ALA A 14 -22.62 11.78 0.28
CA ALA A 14 -21.48 12.38 -0.38
C ALA A 14 -20.87 11.21 -1.15
N GLY A 15 -20.97 11.26 -2.48
CA GLY A 15 -20.46 10.21 -3.32
C GLY A 15 -19.03 9.97 -2.88
N PHE A 16 -18.77 8.79 -2.32
CA PHE A 16 -17.44 8.23 -2.46
C PHE A 16 -17.26 8.18 -3.98
N ALA A 17 -16.57 9.16 -4.54
CA ALA A 17 -15.97 9.02 -5.84
C ALA A 17 -14.95 7.90 -5.65
N ILE A 18 -15.43 6.66 -5.69
CA ILE A 18 -14.59 5.50 -5.82
C ILE A 18 -13.86 5.82 -7.11
N ALA A 19 -12.56 6.01 -6.99
CA ALA A 19 -11.66 6.09 -8.12
C ALA A 19 -11.80 4.77 -8.90
N GLN A 20 -12.84 4.62 -9.72
CA GLN A 20 -13.06 3.41 -10.50
C GLN A 20 -12.00 3.40 -11.59
N SER A 21 -11.21 2.34 -11.63
CA SER A 21 -10.37 2.06 -12.79
C SER A 21 -11.28 1.88 -14.01
N PRO A 22 -10.83 2.26 -15.22
CA PRO A 22 -11.55 1.94 -16.44
C PRO A 22 -11.86 0.44 -16.51
N PRO A 23 -13.05 0.03 -16.97
CA PRO A 23 -13.37 -1.38 -17.12
C PRO A 23 -12.47 -2.03 -18.17
N LEU A 24 -12.18 -3.33 -18.01
CA LEU A 24 -11.32 -4.07 -18.93
C LEU A 24 -11.83 -4.05 -20.38
N SER A 25 -13.14 -3.93 -20.57
CA SER A 25 -13.78 -3.78 -21.89
C SER A 25 -13.32 -2.54 -22.67
N ASN A 26 -12.70 -1.56 -22.00
CA ASN A 26 -12.17 -0.36 -22.65
C ASN A 26 -10.78 -0.56 -23.28
N PHE A 27 -10.20 -1.76 -23.16
CA PHE A 27 -8.87 -2.08 -23.65
C PHE A 27 -8.94 -3.27 -24.61
N SER A 28 -8.24 -3.17 -25.74
CA SER A 28 -8.04 -4.31 -26.63
C SER A 28 -7.10 -5.33 -26.00
N SER A 29 -7.10 -6.55 -26.53
CA SER A 29 -6.11 -7.57 -26.11
C SER A 29 -4.67 -7.12 -26.36
N GLU A 30 -4.44 -6.31 -27.41
CA GLU A 30 -3.13 -5.71 -27.70
C GLU A 30 -2.73 -4.66 -26.67
N ASP A 31 -3.66 -3.80 -26.24
CA ASP A 31 -3.41 -2.80 -25.18
C ASP A 31 -3.02 -3.48 -23.85
N ILE A 32 -3.66 -4.61 -23.54
CA ILE A 32 -3.37 -5.39 -22.34
C ILE A 32 -2.01 -6.08 -22.47
N ALA A 33 -1.76 -6.75 -23.59
CA ALA A 33 -0.53 -7.51 -23.83
C ALA A 33 0.72 -6.60 -23.90
N SER A 34 0.58 -5.41 -24.48
CA SER A 34 1.67 -4.42 -24.57
C SER A 34 1.92 -3.65 -23.28
N GLY A 35 0.97 -3.66 -22.34
CA GLY A 35 1.02 -2.87 -21.11
C GLY A 35 0.49 -1.44 -21.24
N ALA A 36 0.06 -1.02 -22.44
CA ALA A 36 -0.56 0.30 -22.66
C ALA A 36 -1.80 0.52 -21.79
N ALA A 37 -2.59 -0.54 -21.55
CA ALA A 37 -3.71 -0.50 -20.63
C ALA A 37 -3.27 -0.14 -19.20
N TRP A 38 -2.17 -0.75 -18.74
CA TRP A 38 -1.62 -0.49 -17.41
C TRP A 38 -1.08 0.93 -17.28
N GLU A 39 -0.37 1.44 -18.29
CA GLU A 39 0.12 2.82 -18.33
C GLU A 39 -1.03 3.83 -18.18
N LYS A 40 -2.14 3.62 -18.92
CA LYS A 40 -3.32 4.47 -18.82
C LYS A 40 -3.96 4.43 -17.43
N VAL A 41 -4.07 3.26 -16.82
CA VAL A 41 -4.60 3.11 -15.45
C VAL A 41 -3.69 3.83 -14.44
N GLN A 42 -2.36 3.71 -14.57
CA GLN A 42 -1.42 4.39 -13.68
C GLN A 42 -1.49 5.91 -13.82
N LYS A 43 -1.63 6.43 -15.03
CA LYS A 43 -1.81 7.87 -15.26
C LYS A 43 -3.07 8.41 -14.58
N LEU A 44 -4.19 7.73 -14.74
CA LEU A 44 -5.45 8.08 -14.07
C LEU A 44 -5.32 8.01 -12.54
N ALA A 45 -4.59 7.02 -12.01
CA ALA A 45 -4.34 6.92 -10.58
C ALA A 45 -3.48 8.09 -10.07
N LEU A 46 -2.48 8.51 -10.83
CA LEU A 46 -1.61 9.64 -10.50
C LEU A 46 -2.38 10.97 -10.48
N GLU A 47 -3.19 11.23 -11.50
CA GLU A 47 -4.08 12.40 -11.58
C GLU A 47 -5.00 12.46 -10.35
N ARG A 48 -5.65 11.34 -10.01
CA ARG A 48 -6.50 11.27 -8.82
C ARG A 48 -5.74 11.41 -7.50
N MET A 49 -4.49 10.95 -7.42
CA MET A 49 -3.67 11.16 -6.22
C MET A 49 -3.38 12.65 -6.02
N HIS A 50 -3.11 13.38 -7.11
CA HIS A 50 -2.92 14.83 -7.07
C HIS A 50 -4.19 15.53 -6.53
N ASP A 51 -5.35 15.26 -7.13
CA ASP A 51 -6.64 15.84 -6.71
C ASP A 51 -6.96 15.55 -5.22
N ASN A 52 -6.66 14.32 -4.77
CA ASN A 52 -6.91 13.91 -3.38
C ASN A 52 -5.99 14.61 -2.37
N ILE A 53 -4.73 14.87 -2.74
CA ILE A 53 -3.77 15.57 -1.88
C ILE A 53 -4.19 17.03 -1.72
N ASP A 54 -4.58 17.68 -2.82
CA ASP A 54 -5.10 19.06 -2.79
C ASP A 54 -6.35 19.19 -1.91
N PHE A 55 -7.24 18.18 -1.93
CA PHE A 55 -8.45 18.16 -1.11
C PHE A 55 -8.18 17.92 0.40
N ARG A 56 -7.19 17.08 0.75
CA ARG A 56 -6.94 16.66 2.15
C ARG A 56 -6.05 17.61 2.94
N GLY A 57 -5.46 18.62 2.31
CA GLY A 57 -4.67 19.66 2.97
C GLY A 57 -3.21 19.28 3.29
N ASN A 58 -2.52 20.24 3.88
CA ASN A 58 -1.12 20.61 3.63
C ASN A 58 -0.05 19.70 4.26
N LYS A 59 -0.40 18.54 4.83
CA LYS A 59 0.58 17.67 5.53
C LYS A 59 1.33 16.74 4.59
N CYS A 60 0.80 16.51 3.39
CA CYS A 60 1.46 15.81 2.29
C CYS A 60 1.47 16.77 1.09
N ASN A 61 2.60 16.88 0.40
CA ASN A 61 2.74 17.67 -0.81
C ASN A 61 3.09 16.73 -1.95
N PHE A 62 2.31 16.80 -3.04
CA PHE A 62 2.51 15.96 -4.22
C PHE A 62 3.91 16.15 -4.83
N GLU A 63 4.40 17.39 -4.90
CA GLU A 63 5.69 17.74 -5.50
C GLU A 63 6.90 17.22 -4.71
N THR A 64 6.74 16.99 -3.41
CA THR A 64 7.81 16.49 -2.54
C THR A 64 7.57 15.05 -2.09
N ALA A 65 6.51 14.40 -2.56
CA ALA A 65 6.18 13.04 -2.19
C ALA A 65 7.24 12.07 -2.71
N THR A 66 7.60 11.08 -1.89
CA THR A 66 8.51 10.01 -2.33
C THR A 66 7.86 9.17 -3.42
N VAL A 67 8.53 9.03 -4.57
CA VAL A 67 8.05 8.24 -5.70
C VAL A 67 8.60 6.81 -5.63
N ARG A 68 7.71 5.82 -5.54
CA ARG A 68 8.07 4.40 -5.73
C ARG A 68 8.22 4.12 -7.22
N LYS A 69 9.37 3.57 -7.62
CA LYS A 69 9.70 3.30 -9.02
C LYS A 69 9.68 1.80 -9.29
N GLU A 70 9.29 1.45 -10.51
CA GLU A 70 9.42 0.08 -11.01
C GLU A 70 10.92 -0.29 -11.10
N PHE A 71 11.26 -1.50 -10.64
CA PHE A 71 12.65 -1.92 -10.44
C PHE A 71 13.48 -1.99 -11.74
N ARG A 72 12.90 -2.48 -12.85
CA ARG A 72 13.53 -2.54 -14.18
C ARG A 72 13.70 -1.15 -14.80
N ASN A 73 12.99 -0.14 -14.30
CA ASN A 73 13.17 1.26 -14.70
C ASN A 73 14.22 2.01 -13.85
N MET A 74 14.77 1.39 -12.78
CA MET A 74 15.87 1.97 -12.00
C MET A 74 17.22 1.83 -12.72
N THR A 75 18.13 2.79 -12.49
CA THR A 75 19.54 2.69 -12.89
C THR A 75 20.23 1.54 -12.14
N LEU A 76 21.32 1.02 -12.68
CA LEU A 76 22.10 -0.05 -12.02
C LEU A 76 22.56 0.37 -10.62
N GLU A 77 22.97 1.62 -10.46
CA GLU A 77 23.36 2.19 -9.16
C GLU A 77 22.21 2.15 -8.14
N HIS A 78 21.01 2.59 -8.52
CA HIS A 78 19.86 2.56 -7.62
C HIS A 78 19.43 1.14 -7.27
N ARG A 79 19.48 0.20 -8.22
CA ARG A 79 19.20 -1.22 -7.93
C ARG A 79 20.20 -1.79 -6.95
N LYS A 80 21.48 -1.52 -7.15
CA LYS A 80 22.55 -1.93 -6.23
C LYS A 80 22.34 -1.32 -4.84
N SER A 81 22.06 -0.03 -4.77
CA SER A 81 21.79 0.64 -3.49
C SER A 81 20.59 0.02 -2.77
N PHE A 82 19.53 -0.36 -3.48
CA PHE A 82 18.38 -1.05 -2.90
C PHE A 82 18.77 -2.44 -2.37
N THR A 83 19.47 -3.26 -3.15
CA THR A 83 19.88 -4.61 -2.71
C THR A 83 20.88 -4.55 -1.55
N ASP A 84 21.82 -3.62 -1.57
CA ASP A 84 22.79 -3.43 -0.49
C ASP A 84 22.08 -3.04 0.82
N ALA A 85 21.00 -2.24 0.75
CA ALA A 85 20.19 -1.90 1.91
C ALA A 85 19.44 -3.12 2.48
N VAL A 86 18.93 -4.01 1.62
CA VAL A 86 18.29 -5.27 2.04
C VAL A 86 19.31 -6.19 2.71
N GLU A 87 20.50 -6.38 2.10
CA GLU A 87 21.58 -7.16 2.70
C GLU A 87 22.03 -6.59 4.04
N CYS A 88 22.06 -5.26 4.18
CA CYS A 88 22.35 -4.60 5.45
C CYS A 88 21.35 -5.04 6.54
N LEU A 89 20.05 -5.01 6.26
CA LEU A 89 19.02 -5.46 7.20
C LEU A 89 19.15 -6.96 7.56
N GLN A 90 19.61 -7.79 6.63
CA GLN A 90 19.87 -9.20 6.86
C GLN A 90 21.13 -9.47 7.72
N ARG A 91 22.03 -8.48 7.87
CA ARG A 91 23.24 -8.61 8.69
C ARG A 91 23.13 -7.93 10.05
N LEU A 92 22.29 -6.90 10.17
CA LEU A 92 22.11 -6.17 11.42
C LEU A 92 21.38 -7.05 12.45
N PRO A 93 21.78 -7.00 13.74
CA PRO A 93 21.09 -7.76 14.78
C PRO A 93 19.65 -7.25 14.97
N PRO A 94 18.73 -8.11 15.46
CA PRO A 94 17.36 -7.73 15.79
C PRO A 94 17.32 -6.51 16.71
N GLN A 95 16.34 -5.62 16.52
CA GLN A 95 16.23 -4.37 17.30
C GLN A 95 14.91 -4.27 18.08
N VAL A 96 13.83 -4.89 17.61
CA VAL A 96 12.47 -4.68 18.13
C VAL A 96 12.06 -5.77 19.10
N MET A 97 12.45 -7.02 18.83
CA MET A 97 12.08 -8.17 19.63
C MET A 97 12.66 -8.07 21.04
N THR A 98 11.81 -8.23 22.07
CA THR A 98 12.28 -8.26 23.46
C THR A 98 13.05 -9.54 23.77
N HIS A 99 13.83 -9.53 24.84
CA HIS A 99 14.56 -10.71 25.29
C HIS A 99 13.63 -11.91 25.53
N GLU A 100 12.46 -11.68 26.12
CA GLU A 100 11.46 -12.72 26.42
C GLU A 100 10.84 -13.29 25.15
N GLN A 101 10.61 -12.45 24.13
CA GLN A 101 10.09 -12.89 22.84
C GLN A 101 11.09 -13.75 22.08
N SER A 102 12.40 -13.47 22.19
CA SER A 102 13.45 -14.18 21.45
C SER A 102 13.42 -15.71 21.67
N ALA A 103 13.04 -16.17 22.86
CA ALA A 103 12.89 -17.59 23.17
C ALA A 103 11.80 -18.29 22.34
N GLN A 104 10.78 -17.55 21.90
CA GLN A 104 9.67 -18.07 21.08
C GLN A 104 9.99 -18.04 19.58
N TYR A 105 10.99 -17.26 19.16
CA TYR A 105 11.40 -17.09 17.76
C TYR A 105 12.89 -17.38 17.57
N PRO A 106 13.37 -18.62 17.84
CA PRO A 106 14.80 -18.95 17.84
C PRO A 106 15.47 -18.81 16.46
N GLY A 107 14.71 -18.71 15.37
CA GLY A 107 15.22 -18.49 14.01
C GLY A 107 15.40 -17.03 13.61
N VAL A 108 15.14 -16.07 14.52
CA VAL A 108 15.33 -14.64 14.24
C VAL A 108 16.76 -14.23 14.57
N HIS A 109 17.56 -13.96 13.55
CA HIS A 109 18.98 -13.61 13.69
C HIS A 109 19.33 -12.22 13.16
N SER A 110 18.43 -11.61 12.40
CA SER A 110 18.62 -10.31 11.79
C SER A 110 17.37 -9.42 11.89
N ARG A 111 17.53 -8.12 11.62
CA ARG A 111 16.38 -7.21 11.48
C ARG A 111 15.42 -7.65 10.39
N TYR A 112 15.95 -8.20 9.30
CA TYR A 112 15.12 -8.74 8.23
C TYR A 112 14.26 -9.92 8.73
N ASP A 113 14.81 -10.77 9.59
CA ASP A 113 14.07 -11.90 10.16
C ASP A 113 12.94 -11.43 11.10
N GLU A 114 13.06 -10.27 11.75
CA GLU A 114 11.97 -9.69 12.56
C GLU A 114 10.74 -9.35 11.70
N TYR A 115 10.96 -8.83 10.49
CA TYR A 115 9.89 -8.65 9.52
C TYR A 115 9.29 -10.02 9.20
N VAL A 116 10.09 -10.97 8.71
CA VAL A 116 9.61 -12.30 8.30
C VAL A 116 8.82 -13.00 9.41
N ALA A 117 9.34 -13.01 10.63
CA ALA A 117 8.69 -13.60 11.79
C ALA A 117 7.36 -12.91 12.12
N THR A 118 7.30 -11.57 12.04
CA THR A 118 6.05 -10.81 12.21
C THR A 118 5.01 -11.23 11.18
N HIS A 119 5.38 -11.32 9.90
CA HIS A 119 4.44 -11.74 8.87
C HIS A 119 3.94 -13.17 9.07
N ILE A 120 4.83 -14.11 9.41
CA ILE A 120 4.46 -15.50 9.73
C ILE A 120 3.48 -15.55 10.91
N ASN A 121 3.79 -14.83 12.00
CA ASN A 121 2.98 -14.83 13.22
C ASN A 121 1.57 -14.28 12.98
N TYR A 122 1.42 -13.30 12.09
CA TYR A 122 0.15 -12.65 11.79
C TYR A 122 -0.56 -13.21 10.54
N THR A 123 0.02 -14.17 9.81
CA THR A 123 -0.50 -14.66 8.52
C THR A 123 -2.01 -14.94 8.54
N MET A 124 -2.52 -15.59 9.60
CA MET A 124 -3.93 -16.02 9.69
C MET A 124 -4.92 -14.88 9.96
N THR A 125 -4.43 -13.70 10.34
CA THR A 125 -5.27 -12.53 10.66
C THR A 125 -5.05 -11.36 9.71
N ILE A 126 -4.11 -11.46 8.77
CA ILE A 126 -3.78 -10.39 7.80
C ILE A 126 -4.09 -10.77 6.35
N HIS A 127 -4.37 -12.05 6.05
CA HIS A 127 -4.73 -12.53 4.72
C HIS A 127 -6.21 -12.89 4.66
N MET A 128 -6.86 -12.56 3.54
CA MET A 128 -8.32 -12.76 3.36
C MET A 128 -9.17 -12.03 4.40
N THR A 129 -8.64 -10.94 4.94
CA THR A 129 -9.26 -10.08 5.94
C THR A 129 -9.46 -8.67 5.40
N ALA A 130 -10.28 -7.88 6.11
CA ALA A 130 -10.56 -6.50 5.72
C ALA A 130 -9.33 -5.58 5.80
N ASP A 131 -8.35 -5.91 6.63
CA ASP A 131 -7.13 -5.16 6.83
C ASP A 131 -5.99 -5.55 5.89
N PHE A 132 -6.13 -6.61 5.06
CA PHE A 132 -5.07 -7.10 4.17
C PHE A 132 -4.31 -5.98 3.44
N LEU A 133 -5.03 -5.13 2.70
CA LEU A 133 -4.41 -4.04 1.92
C LEU A 133 -3.80 -2.94 2.79
N ALA A 134 -4.40 -2.66 3.96
CA ALA A 134 -3.92 -1.61 4.85
C ALA A 134 -2.69 -2.07 5.64
N TRP A 135 -2.71 -3.31 6.14
CA TRP A 135 -1.60 -3.93 6.86
C TRP A 135 -0.36 -4.02 5.98
N HIS A 136 -0.48 -4.56 4.75
CA HIS A 136 0.64 -4.67 3.81
C HIS A 136 1.13 -3.32 3.24
N ARG A 137 0.34 -2.25 3.38
CA ARG A 137 0.79 -0.89 3.05
C ARG A 137 1.68 -0.30 4.15
N PHE A 138 1.40 -0.65 5.41
CA PHE A 138 2.08 -0.12 6.59
C PHE A 138 3.35 -0.92 6.96
N TYR A 139 3.29 -2.24 6.80
CA TYR A 139 4.38 -3.18 7.06
C TYR A 139 5.60 -2.94 6.16
#